data_AF-A0A962T5A6-F1
#
_entry.id   AF-A0A962T5A6-F1
#
_cell.length_a   1.000
_cell.length_b   1.000
_cell.length_c   1.000
_cell.angle_alpha   90.00
_cell.angle_beta   90.00
_cell.angle_gamma   90.00
#
_symmetry.space_group_name_H-M   'P 1'
#
loop_
_entity.id
_entity.type
_entity.pdbx_description
1 polymer ?
#
loop_
_entity_poly.entity_id
_entity_poly.type
_entity_poly.pdbx_seq_one_letter_code
_entity_poly.pdbx_strand_id
1 'polypeptide(L)' 'MRFEDLPPETRAAIEQAVRQFLRENHSVSLDEAGQERGLPLPDLWRWILAEAGLPDSDPPDFSPFA' A
#
# COMPACT_ATOMS: atom_id res chain seq x y z
N MET A 1 -2.18 -2.91 -12.67
CA MET A 1 -1.54 -4.25 -12.65
C MET A 1 -1.83 -4.79 -11.28
N ARG A 2 -2.40 -6.00 -11.14
CA ARG A 2 -2.80 -6.44 -9.80
C ARG A 2 -1.57 -6.75 -8.97
N PHE A 3 -1.65 -6.43 -7.68
CA PHE A 3 -0.63 -6.81 -6.72
C PHE A 3 -0.30 -8.30 -6.78
N GLU A 4 -1.31 -9.14 -7.01
CA GLU A 4 -1.19 -10.61 -7.07
C GLU A 4 -0.34 -11.11 -8.24
N ASP A 5 -0.33 -10.37 -9.36
CA ASP A 5 0.41 -10.69 -10.57
C ASP A 5 1.91 -10.34 -10.46
N LEU A 6 2.31 -9.64 -9.40
CA LEU A 6 3.70 -9.24 -9.20
C LEU A 6 4.57 -10.43 -8.76
N PRO A 7 5.87 -10.41 -9.12
CA PRO A 7 6.83 -11.37 -8.61
C PRO A 7 6.84 -11.39 -7.07
N PRO A 8 7.08 -12.55 -6.43
CA PRO A 8 7.04 -12.67 -4.97
C PRO A 8 8.01 -11.72 -4.26
N GLU A 9 9.17 -11.44 -4.87
CA GLU A 9 10.15 -10.48 -4.34
C GLU A 9 9.62 -9.03 -4.35
N THR A 10 8.89 -8.64 -5.40
CA THR A 10 8.27 -7.32 -5.51
C THR A 10 7.12 -7.18 -4.53
N ARG A 11 6.29 -8.22 -4.37
CA ARG A 11 5.21 -8.22 -3.36
C ARG A 11 5.77 -8.06 -1.95
N ALA A 12 6.83 -8.80 -1.62
CA ALA A 12 7.50 -8.67 -0.32
C ALA A 12 8.07 -7.26 -0.09
N ALA A 13 8.66 -6.64 -1.12
CA ALA A 13 9.15 -5.27 -1.04
C ALA A 13 8.02 -4.26 -0.80
N ILE A 14 6.88 -4.43 -1.49
CA ILE A 14 5.68 -3.61 -1.29
C ILE A 14 5.13 -3.79 0.14
N GLU A 15 5.01 -5.02 0.63
CA GLU A 15 4.55 -5.28 2.01
C GLU A 15 5.47 -4.60 3.03
N GLN A 16 6.79 -4.63 2.81
CA GLN A 16 7.74 -3.92 3.67
C GLN A 16 7.56 -2.40 3.60
N ALA A 17 7.40 -1.84 2.40
CA ALA A 17 7.16 -0.40 2.22
C ALA A 17 5.88 0.06 2.93
N VAL A 18 4.79 -0.70 2.80
CA VAL A 18 3.52 -0.43 3.48
C VAL A 18 3.69 -0.50 5.01
N ARG A 19 4.34 -1.54 5.54
CA ARG A 19 4.58 -1.67 6.98
C ARG A 19 5.46 -0.54 7.52
N GLN A 20 6.48 -0.16 6.77
CA GLN A 20 7.37 0.94 7.10
C GLN A 20 6.61 2.28 7.15
N PHE A 21 5.80 2.55 6.12
CA PHE A 21 4.92 3.71 6.05
C PHE A 21 3.98 3.79 7.25
N LEU A 22 3.28 2.70 7.58
CA LEU A 22 2.36 2.65 8.73
C LEU A 22 3.09 2.94 10.05
N ARG A 23 4.27 2.35 10.23
CA ARG A 23 5.10 2.59 11.42
C ARG A 23 5.54 4.05 11.55
N GLU A 24 5.93 4.69 10.46
CA GLU A 24 6.38 6.10 10.46
C GLU A 24 5.24 7.10 10.67
N ASN A 25 4.05 6.76 10.20
CA ASN A 25 2.86 7.61 10.35
C ASN A 25 2.08 7.30 11.63
N HIS A 26 2.55 6.33 12.44
CA HIS A 26 1.84 5.83 13.61
C HIS A 26 0.42 5.31 13.33
N SER A 27 0.14 4.93 12.08
CA SER A 27 -1.18 4.48 11.65
C SER A 27 -1.30 2.95 11.77
N VAL A 28 -2.47 2.46 12.16
CA VAL A 28 -2.79 1.03 12.32
C VAL A 28 -3.11 0.37 10.99
N SER A 29 -3.68 1.13 10.05
CA SER A 29 -4.10 0.63 8.74
C SER A 29 -3.93 1.67 7.63
N LEU A 30 -3.90 1.20 6.38
CA LEU A 30 -3.88 2.09 5.21
C LEU A 30 -5.16 2.94 5.10
N ASP A 31 -6.29 2.42 5.59
CA ASP A 31 -7.55 3.16 5.61
C ASP A 31 -7.48 4.34 6.59
N GLU A 32 -6.99 4.09 7.81
CA GLU A 32 -6.74 5.13 8.81
C GLU A 32 -5.75 6.18 8.30
N ALA A 33 -4.61 5.75 7.74
CA ALA A 33 -3.63 6.65 7.17
C ALA A 33 -4.18 7.48 5.99
N GLY A 34 -5.07 6.89 5.19
CA GLY A 34 -5.77 7.59 4.10
C GLY A 34 -6.70 8.67 4.64
N GLN A 35 -7.47 8.36 5.69
CA GLN A 35 -8.34 9.32 6.37
C GLN A 35 -7.55 10.48 6.97
N GLU A 36 -6.45 10.20 7.68
CA GLU A 36 -5.59 11.23 8.30
C GLU A 36 -4.98 12.17 7.25
N ARG A 37 -4.63 11.64 6.08
CA ARG A 37 -4.04 12.41 4.97
C ARG A 37 -5.07 13.02 4.02
N GLY A 38 -6.36 12.69 4.18
CA GLY A 38 -7.41 13.08 3.25
C GLY A 38 -7.22 12.51 1.83
N LEU A 39 -6.55 11.37 1.72
CA LEU A 39 -6.28 10.69 0.45
C LEU A 39 -7.09 9.41 0.34
N PRO A 40 -7.73 9.13 -0.81
CA PRO A 40 -8.37 7.84 -1.02
C PRO A 40 -7.30 6.74 -1.11
N LEU A 41 -7.66 5.52 -0.70
CA LEU A 41 -6.73 4.37 -0.64
C LEU A 41 -5.91 4.16 -1.93
N PRO A 42 -6.47 4.26 -3.14
CA PRO A 42 -5.68 4.10 -4.37
C PRO A 42 -4.59 5.17 -4.52
N ASP A 43 -4.87 6.42 -4.16
CA ASP A 43 -3.89 7.50 -4.27
C ASP A 43 -2.80 7.38 -3.20
N LEU A 44 -3.20 7.02 -1.97
CA LEU A 44 -2.24 6.73 -0.90
C LEU A 44 -1.32 5.58 -1.29
N TRP A 45 -1.88 4.49 -1.83
CA TRP A 45 -1.13 3.34 -2.27
C TRP A 45 -0.08 3.71 -3.33
N ARG A 46 -0.49 4.41 -4.38
CA ARG A 46 0.40 4.87 -5.44
C ARG A 46 1.50 5.78 -4.91
N TRP A 47 1.18 6.64 -3.93
CA TRP A 47 2.16 7.49 -3.26
C TRP A 47 3.20 6.67 -2.49
N ILE A 48 2.79 5.66 -1.71
CA ILE A 48 3.70 4.77 -0.97
C ILE A 48 4.63 4.03 -1.94
N LEU A 49 4.08 3.49 -3.04
CA LEU A 49 4.87 2.78 -4.04
C LEU A 49 5.88 3.69 -4.73
N ALA A 50 5.47 4.91 -5.11
CA ALA A 50 6.32 5.89 -5.74
C ALA A 50 7.48 6.33 -4.83
N GLU A 51 7.20 6.61 -3.55
CA GLU A 51 8.21 6.95 -2.55
C GLU A 51 9.21 5.81 -2.34
N ALA A 52 8.75 4.55 -2.41
CA ALA A 52 9.60 3.37 -2.27
C ALA A 52 10.33 2.97 -3.57
N GLY A 53 10.10 3.67 -4.69
CA GLY A 53 10.66 3.32 -6.00
C GLY A 53 10.15 1.99 -6.55
N LEU A 54 8.96 1.56 -6.14
CA LEU A 54 8.33 0.29 -6.51
C LEU A 54 7.41 0.46 -7.73
N PRO A 55 7.20 -0.61 -8.52
CA PRO A 55 6.30 -0.53 -9.67
C PRO A 55 4.86 -0.27 -9.21
N ASP A 56 4.15 0.58 -9.97
CA ASP A 56 2.75 0.88 -9.72
C ASP A 56 1.91 -0.41 -9.82
N SER A 57 1.01 -0.61 -8.86
CA SER A 57 0.10 -1.74 -8.81
C SER A 57 -1.23 -1.29 -8.23
N ASP A 58 -2.28 -2.03 -8.53
CA ASP A 58 -3.51 -1.93 -7.76
C ASP A 58 -3.24 -2.44 -6.34
N PRO A 59 -3.80 -1.81 -5.28
CA PRO A 59 -3.73 -2.35 -3.93
C PRO A 59 -4.31 -3.77 -3.93
N PRO A 60 -3.81 -4.67 -3.05
CA PRO A 60 -4.42 -5.98 -2.90
C PRO A 60 -5.90 -5.79 -2.55
N ASP A 61 -6.73 -6.70 -3.03
CA ASP A 61 -8.17 -6.67 -2.76
C ASP A 61 -8.37 -6.89 -1.25
N PHE A 62 -8.43 -5.79 -0.49
CA PHE A 62 -8.79 -5.79 0.93
C PHE A 62 -10.31 -5.93 1.07
N SER A 63 -10.96 -6.74 0.23
CA SER A 63 -12.36 -7.06 0.38
C SER A 63 -12.54 -7.76 1.73
N PRO A 64 -13.33 -7.21 2.67
CA PRO A 64 -13.37 -7.73 4.03
C PRO A 64 -13.91 -9.16 4.12
N PHE A 65 -14.63 -9.67 3.12
CA PHE A 65 -15.04 -11.07 3.03
C PHE A 65 -15.27 -11.45 1.56
N ALA A 66 -14.53 -12.43 1.06
CA ALA A 66 -14.85 -13.21 -0.14
C ALA A 66 -14.97 -14.68 0.25
#